data_AF-A0A1G0M6R8-F1
#
_entry.id   AF-A0A1G0M6R8-F1
#
_cell.length_a   1.000
_cell.length_b   1.000
_cell.length_c   1.000
_cell.angle_alpha   90.00
_cell.angle_beta   90.00
_cell.angle_gamma   90.00
#
_symmetry.space_group_name_H-M   'P 1'
#
loop_
_entity.id
_entity.type
_entity.pdbx_description
1 polymer ?
#
loop_
_entity_poly.entity_id
_entity_poly.type
_entity_poly.pdbx_seq_one_letter_code
_entity_poly.pdbx_strand_id
1 'polypeptide(L)'
;MNKGLLTIAATLTIGLIAGCGGDGSMHATSATMSGAVADGYLVGATVFLDRDGNYRLDAGEPTAITDVNGAYTLKVDAADVGAYPIVAMAIKGVTVDKDSNQPVLNSYILSMPRESVSGTVSSNFISPMSTLIRELMATGNYTMQQAMDQLRTQLGLPVGVDMMADFLRDPDNANYRAMHTAAQNMAALMGSQMSQVLSTSGSTTNVDVNRYRGMMGTIFSNISSVRGSDSDSRSAMSNLMGSMMGDLENMTPGQPFRNMSTSFRGGMMGGGAGNGYRGAMMRPATASGAMM
;
A
#
# COMPACT_ATOMS: atom_id res chain seq x y z
N MET A 1 -28.28 75.06 -14.58
CA MET A 1 -27.73 74.58 -13.29
C MET A 1 -26.94 73.31 -13.59
N ASN A 2 -25.63 73.42 -13.80
CA ASN A 2 -24.53 73.24 -12.84
C ASN A 2 -23.88 71.85 -12.93
N LYS A 3 -22.65 71.85 -13.48
CA LYS A 3 -21.42 71.15 -13.05
C LYS A 3 -21.41 69.61 -13.18
N GLY A 4 -20.36 68.96 -13.67
CA GLY A 4 -19.02 69.40 -14.02
C GLY A 4 -18.18 68.20 -14.50
N LEU A 5 -17.15 68.53 -15.31
CA LEU A 5 -16.03 67.69 -15.73
C LEU A 5 -15.29 67.06 -14.55
N LEU A 6 -14.78 65.83 -14.72
CA LEU A 6 -13.45 65.43 -14.22
C LEU A 6 -12.99 64.10 -14.85
N THR A 7 -12.06 64.24 -15.78
CA THR A 7 -11.26 63.19 -16.42
C THR A 7 -10.14 62.76 -15.48
N ILE A 8 -9.99 61.47 -15.19
CA ILE A 8 -8.80 60.93 -14.50
C ILE A 8 -8.10 59.96 -15.44
N ALA A 9 -6.98 60.42 -16.00
CA ALA A 9 -5.96 59.60 -16.61
C ALA A 9 -4.99 59.16 -15.52
N ALA A 10 -4.84 57.85 -15.31
CA ALA A 10 -3.78 57.28 -14.48
C ALA A 10 -2.83 56.49 -15.39
N THR A 11 -1.67 57.09 -15.59
CA THR A 11 -0.55 56.64 -16.42
C THR A 11 0.06 55.32 -15.96
N LEU A 12 0.29 54.42 -16.92
CA LEU A 12 1.05 53.19 -16.81
C LEU A 12 2.55 53.54 -16.71
N THR A 13 3.14 53.48 -15.51
CA THR A 13 4.61 53.56 -15.34
C THR A 13 5.22 52.17 -15.41
N ILE A 14 5.93 51.90 -16.50
CA ILE A 14 6.79 50.74 -16.69
C ILE A 14 8.08 50.97 -15.88
N GLY A 15 8.22 50.27 -14.77
CA GLY A 15 9.49 50.18 -14.02
C GLY A 15 10.28 48.97 -14.49
N LEU A 16 11.29 49.19 -15.33
CA LEU A 16 12.31 48.19 -15.65
C LEU A 16 13.27 48.07 -14.47
N ILE A 17 13.03 47.11 -13.58
CA ILE A 17 14.05 46.65 -12.64
C ILE A 17 14.77 45.50 -13.33
N ALA A 18 15.92 45.82 -13.93
CA ALA A 18 16.92 44.83 -14.30
C ALA A 18 17.54 44.27 -13.01
N GLY A 19 16.86 43.28 -12.42
CA GLY A 19 17.40 42.44 -11.37
C GLY A 19 18.14 41.26 -11.99
N CYS A 20 19.45 41.40 -12.17
CA CYS A 20 20.37 40.28 -12.35
C CYS A 20 20.46 39.55 -10.99
N GLY A 21 19.54 38.61 -10.75
CA GLY A 21 19.50 37.76 -9.56
C GLY A 21 19.91 36.35 -9.95
N GLY A 22 21.01 35.87 -9.37
CA GLY A 22 21.74 34.69 -9.79
C GLY A 22 20.92 33.39 -9.85
N ASP A 23 21.35 32.54 -10.77
CA ASP A 23 20.92 31.17 -10.99
C ASP A 23 21.33 30.27 -9.80
N GLY A 24 20.77 30.56 -8.64
CA GLY A 24 20.67 29.59 -7.56
C GLY A 24 19.51 28.67 -7.90
N SER A 25 19.75 27.66 -8.73
CA SER A 25 18.91 26.46 -8.71
C SER A 25 18.96 25.91 -7.29
N MET A 26 18.07 26.40 -6.43
CA MET A 26 17.87 25.88 -5.09
C MET A 26 17.34 24.47 -5.32
N HIS A 27 18.25 23.50 -5.34
CA HIS A 27 17.90 22.11 -5.26
C HIS A 27 17.05 21.99 -4.01
N ALA A 28 15.75 21.76 -4.16
CA ALA A 28 14.86 21.64 -3.01
C ALA A 28 15.43 20.53 -2.13
N THR A 29 15.99 20.89 -0.97
CA THR A 29 16.58 19.92 -0.05
C THR A 29 15.48 19.11 0.65
N SER A 30 14.28 19.67 0.74
CA SER A 30 13.09 19.03 1.29
C SER A 30 11.99 18.88 0.24
N ALA A 31 11.32 17.73 0.25
CA ALA A 31 10.10 17.46 -0.48
C ALA A 31 8.97 17.06 0.47
N THR A 32 7.75 17.01 -0.06
CA THR A 32 6.56 16.61 0.68
C THR A 32 5.92 15.42 -0.03
N MET A 33 5.54 14.40 0.72
CA MET A 33 4.77 13.26 0.24
C MET A 33 3.45 13.20 1.00
N SER A 34 2.34 13.28 0.27
CA SER A 34 1.00 13.28 0.85
C SER A 34 0.17 12.13 0.29
N GLY A 35 -0.79 11.67 1.07
CA GLY A 35 -1.66 10.57 0.71
C GLY A 35 -2.67 10.27 1.80
N ALA A 36 -3.24 9.08 1.78
CA ALA A 36 -4.18 8.62 2.79
C ALA A 36 -3.88 7.17 3.20
N VAL A 37 -4.30 6.81 4.41
CA VAL A 37 -4.24 5.44 4.92
C VAL A 37 -5.65 4.93 5.10
N ALA A 38 -5.96 3.76 4.53
CA ALA A 38 -7.28 3.20 4.65
C ALA A 38 -7.39 1.67 4.51
N ASP A 39 -8.23 1.09 5.36
CA ASP A 39 -9.07 -0.08 5.04
C ASP A 39 -10.56 0.34 5.04
N GLY A 40 -10.98 1.14 6.01
CA GLY A 40 -11.68 2.41 5.88
C GLY A 40 -10.72 3.54 6.24
N TYR A 41 -11.02 4.82 5.93
CA TYR A 41 -10.07 5.90 6.24
C TYR A 41 -9.66 5.88 7.73
N LEU A 42 -8.35 5.82 7.99
CA LEU A 42 -7.81 5.62 9.34
C LEU A 42 -7.34 6.95 9.93
N VAL A 43 -8.01 7.42 10.98
CA VAL A 43 -7.67 8.65 11.70
C VAL A 43 -6.72 8.35 12.85
N GLY A 44 -5.63 9.10 12.99
CA GLY A 44 -4.66 8.90 14.08
C GLY A 44 -3.74 7.69 13.89
N ALA A 45 -3.52 7.24 12.66
CA ALA A 45 -2.50 6.24 12.33
C ALA A 45 -1.13 6.93 12.21
N THR A 46 -0.07 6.24 12.65
CA THR A 46 1.31 6.74 12.51
C THR A 46 1.87 6.31 11.16
N VAL A 47 2.28 7.27 10.34
CA VAL A 47 2.87 7.05 9.01
C VAL A 47 4.34 7.43 9.04
N PHE A 48 5.21 6.65 8.42
CA PHE A 48 6.63 6.94 8.36
C PHE A 48 7.31 6.38 7.11
N LEU A 49 8.43 6.99 6.74
CA LEU A 49 9.29 6.53 5.67
C LEU A 49 10.27 5.49 6.24
N ASP A 50 10.07 4.22 5.86
CA ASP A 50 10.82 3.07 6.39
C ASP A 50 12.15 2.91 5.61
N ARG A 51 13.18 3.60 6.09
CA ARG A 51 14.48 3.74 5.41
C ARG A 51 15.31 2.47 5.51
N ASP A 52 15.13 1.69 6.57
CA ASP A 52 15.84 0.43 6.79
C ASP A 52 14.98 -0.82 6.55
N GLY A 53 13.71 -0.67 6.16
CA GLY A 53 12.86 -1.77 5.74
C GLY A 53 12.39 -2.68 6.88
N ASN A 54 12.49 -2.23 8.13
CA ASN A 54 12.19 -3.02 9.33
C ASN A 54 10.75 -2.85 9.85
N TYR A 55 9.94 -1.99 9.21
CA TYR A 55 8.55 -1.69 9.56
C TYR A 55 8.37 -1.12 10.98
N ARG A 56 9.43 -0.62 11.60
CA ARG A 56 9.42 0.07 12.89
C ARG A 56 9.76 1.53 12.62
N LEU A 57 9.05 2.44 13.27
CA LEU A 57 9.43 3.84 13.26
C LEU A 57 10.73 4.02 14.06
N ASP A 58 11.81 4.31 13.36
CA ASP A 58 13.13 4.53 13.95
C ASP A 58 13.49 6.01 14.13
N ALA A 59 14.45 6.25 15.02
CA ALA A 59 14.96 7.59 15.26
C ALA A 59 15.56 8.17 13.98
N GLY A 60 15.04 9.33 13.55
CA GLY A 60 15.50 10.03 12.36
C GLY A 60 14.73 9.68 11.08
N GLU A 61 13.75 8.78 11.14
CA GLU A 61 12.83 8.55 10.04
C GLU A 61 11.73 9.63 10.01
N PRO A 62 11.44 10.19 8.82
CA PRO A 62 10.30 11.08 8.64
C PRO A 62 8.98 10.42 9.07
N THR A 63 8.17 11.13 9.85
CA THR A 63 6.89 10.62 10.35
C THR A 63 5.79 11.68 10.33
N ALA A 64 4.53 11.22 10.25
CA ALA A 64 3.32 12.01 10.31
C ALA A 64 2.21 11.19 10.99
N ILE A 65 1.16 11.87 11.48
CA ILE A 65 -0.07 11.24 11.96
C ILE A 65 -1.19 11.56 10.96
N THR A 66 -2.04 10.58 10.65
CA THR A 66 -3.19 10.82 9.78
C THR A 66 -4.24 11.72 10.43
N ASP A 67 -4.80 12.63 9.66
CA ASP A 67 -5.82 13.58 10.10
C ASP A 67 -7.23 12.97 10.13
N VAL A 68 -8.24 13.81 10.35
CA VAL A 68 -9.66 13.43 10.44
C VAL A 68 -10.24 12.80 9.17
N ASN A 69 -9.56 12.97 8.04
CA ASN A 69 -9.91 12.37 6.74
C ASN A 69 -9.03 11.15 6.43
N GLY A 70 -8.18 10.72 7.37
CA GLY A 70 -7.20 9.67 7.14
C GLY A 70 -6.02 10.10 6.27
N ALA A 71 -5.87 11.40 6.00
CA ALA A 71 -4.81 11.93 5.15
C ALA A 71 -3.54 12.20 5.96
N TYR A 72 -2.37 12.01 5.34
CA TYR A 72 -1.08 12.33 5.94
C TYR A 72 -0.25 13.22 5.02
N THR A 73 0.75 13.87 5.62
CA THR A 73 1.76 14.67 4.90
C THR A 73 3.11 14.48 5.56
N LEU A 74 4.01 13.77 4.88
CA LEU A 74 5.39 13.55 5.30
C LEU A 74 6.29 14.62 4.68
N LYS A 75 7.14 15.22 5.52
CA LYS A 75 8.26 16.06 5.06
C LYS A 75 9.51 15.20 5.00
N VAL A 76 10.12 15.11 3.83
CA VAL A 76 11.27 14.23 3.58
C VAL A 76 12.37 14.99 2.86
N ASP A 77 13.56 14.40 2.81
CA ASP A 77 14.60 14.88 1.91
C ASP A 77 14.16 14.61 0.46
N ALA A 78 14.43 15.53 -0.47
CA ALA A 78 13.96 15.37 -1.85
C ALA A 78 14.57 14.12 -2.53
N ALA A 79 15.77 13.71 -2.12
CA ALA A 79 16.43 12.49 -2.60
C ALA A 79 15.74 11.20 -2.14
N ASP A 80 14.91 11.26 -1.09
CA ASP A 80 14.25 10.09 -0.52
C ASP A 80 12.91 9.76 -1.20
N VAL A 81 12.38 10.70 -2.01
CA VAL A 81 11.13 10.49 -2.73
C VAL A 81 11.29 9.30 -3.69
N GLY A 82 10.49 8.25 -3.46
CA GLY A 82 10.55 7.01 -4.25
C GLY A 82 11.72 6.08 -3.92
N ALA A 83 12.59 6.44 -2.98
CA ALA A 83 13.74 5.61 -2.59
C ALA A 83 13.35 4.49 -1.59
N TYR A 84 12.37 4.79 -0.73
CA TYR A 84 11.98 3.95 0.41
C TYR A 84 10.45 3.75 0.47
N PRO A 85 9.97 2.60 1.00
CA PRO A 85 8.55 2.38 1.20
C PRO A 85 8.00 3.29 2.30
N ILE A 86 6.69 3.55 2.24
CA ILE A 86 5.97 4.22 3.32
C ILE A 86 5.20 3.15 4.10
N VAL A 87 5.30 3.21 5.43
CA VAL A 87 4.62 2.30 6.35
C VAL A 87 3.63 3.10 7.19
N ALA A 88 2.46 2.51 7.46
CA ALA A 88 1.46 3.06 8.37
C ALA A 88 1.14 2.03 9.46
N MET A 89 1.13 2.48 10.71
CA MET A 89 0.76 1.69 11.87
C MET A 89 -0.55 2.20 12.43
N ALA A 90 -1.59 1.37 12.34
CA ALA A 90 -2.83 1.55 13.07
C ALA A 90 -2.62 1.04 14.50
N ILE A 91 -3.01 1.84 15.50
CA ILE A 91 -2.70 1.60 16.91
C ILE A 91 -4.00 1.29 17.66
N LYS A 92 -4.03 0.12 18.32
CA LYS A 92 -5.13 -0.31 19.17
C LYS A 92 -5.60 0.79 20.12
N GLY A 93 -6.91 1.07 20.11
CA GLY A 93 -7.53 2.04 21.01
C GLY A 93 -7.18 3.51 20.73
N VAL A 94 -6.39 3.80 19.70
CA VAL A 94 -5.97 5.15 19.32
C VAL A 94 -6.45 5.48 17.91
N THR A 95 -6.07 4.66 16.92
CA THR A 95 -6.47 4.87 15.54
C THR A 95 -7.95 4.54 15.37
N VAL A 96 -8.71 5.43 14.74
CA VAL A 96 -10.15 5.27 14.48
C VAL A 96 -10.37 4.90 13.02
N ASP A 97 -11.10 3.82 12.79
CA ASP A 97 -11.57 3.42 11.46
C ASP A 97 -12.90 4.13 11.17
N LYS A 98 -12.95 4.90 10.08
CA LYS A 98 -14.12 5.70 9.68
C LYS A 98 -15.32 4.89 9.21
N ASP A 99 -15.15 3.61 8.85
CA ASP A 99 -16.28 2.73 8.51
C ASP A 99 -17.13 2.43 9.75
N SER A 100 -16.47 2.14 10.86
CA SER A 100 -17.12 1.85 12.15
C SER A 100 -17.29 3.07 13.05
N ASN A 101 -16.50 4.13 12.81
CA ASN A 101 -16.29 5.26 13.71
C ASN A 101 -15.88 4.82 15.13
N GLN A 102 -15.17 3.69 15.24
CA GLN A 102 -14.64 3.16 16.48
C GLN A 102 -13.11 3.04 16.41
N PRO A 103 -12.41 3.07 17.55
CA PRO A 103 -11.00 2.71 17.59
C PRO A 103 -10.77 1.28 17.10
N VAL A 104 -9.67 1.06 16.37
CA VAL A 104 -9.28 -0.27 15.91
C VAL A 104 -9.04 -1.18 17.12
N LEU A 105 -9.54 -2.42 17.04
CA LEU A 105 -9.52 -3.38 18.14
C LEU A 105 -8.12 -3.93 18.44
N ASN A 106 -7.29 -4.02 17.39
CA ASN A 106 -5.91 -4.47 17.45
C ASN A 106 -5.07 -3.55 16.57
N SER A 107 -3.78 -3.40 16.93
CA SER A 107 -2.83 -2.71 16.05
C SER A 107 -2.59 -3.54 14.79
N TYR A 108 -2.22 -2.90 13.69
CA TYR A 108 -1.74 -3.56 12.48
C TYR A 108 -0.90 -2.61 11.62
N ILE A 109 -0.14 -3.19 10.69
CA ILE A 109 0.83 -2.47 9.87
C ILE A 109 0.45 -2.60 8.40
N LEU A 110 0.29 -1.47 7.74
CA LEU A 110 0.10 -1.35 6.30
C LEU A 110 1.36 -0.74 5.67
N SER A 111 1.58 -0.98 4.39
CA SER A 111 2.69 -0.38 3.65
C SER A 111 2.36 -0.15 2.18
N MET A 112 3.16 0.69 1.54
CA MET A 112 3.10 0.97 0.11
C MET A 112 4.49 0.73 -0.52
N PRO A 113 4.55 0.14 -1.72
CA PRO A 113 5.83 -0.05 -2.41
C PRO A 113 6.45 1.30 -2.79
N ARG A 114 7.78 1.43 -2.65
CA ARG A 114 8.51 2.68 -2.95
C ARG A 114 8.32 3.14 -4.40
N GLU A 115 8.11 2.21 -5.32
CA GLU A 115 7.95 2.49 -6.75
C GLU A 115 6.65 3.24 -7.05
N SER A 116 5.68 3.20 -6.13
CA SER A 116 4.43 3.97 -6.22
C SER A 116 4.47 5.28 -5.45
N VAL A 117 5.56 5.55 -4.71
CA VAL A 117 5.71 6.76 -3.90
C VAL A 117 6.09 7.94 -4.81
N SER A 118 5.26 8.97 -4.81
CA SER A 118 5.50 10.19 -5.56
C SER A 118 5.38 11.43 -4.70
N GLY A 119 6.30 12.37 -4.89
CA GLY A 119 6.31 13.69 -4.22
C GLY A 119 5.43 14.75 -4.88
N THR A 120 4.76 14.43 -5.99
CA THR A 120 3.98 15.41 -6.79
C THR A 120 2.47 15.13 -6.78
N VAL A 121 2.03 13.98 -6.27
CA VAL A 121 0.61 13.58 -6.28
C VAL A 121 0.17 13.09 -4.91
N SER A 122 -1.03 13.52 -4.48
CA SER A 122 -1.74 13.04 -3.29
C SER A 122 -2.26 11.60 -3.43
N SER A 123 -1.65 10.79 -4.31
CA SER A 123 -2.06 9.44 -4.67
C SER A 123 -1.32 8.35 -3.89
N ASN A 124 -0.54 8.72 -2.88
CA ASN A 124 0.17 7.75 -2.03
C ASN A 124 -0.81 7.07 -1.07
N PHE A 125 -1.63 6.18 -1.61
CA PHE A 125 -2.70 5.49 -0.88
C PHE A 125 -2.18 4.20 -0.24
N ILE A 126 -2.10 4.19 1.08
CA ILE A 126 -1.64 3.06 1.89
C ILE A 126 -2.86 2.26 2.31
N SER A 127 -2.96 1.01 1.88
CA SER A 127 -4.06 0.11 2.16
C SER A 127 -3.62 -1.35 2.31
N PRO A 128 -4.50 -2.26 2.75
CA PRO A 128 -4.22 -3.69 2.68
C PRO A 128 -3.82 -4.17 1.27
N MET A 129 -4.36 -3.56 0.20
CA MET A 129 -4.00 -3.88 -1.18
C MET A 129 -2.58 -3.44 -1.53
N SER A 130 -2.19 -2.21 -1.20
CA SER A 130 -0.80 -1.72 -1.37
C SER A 130 0.20 -2.54 -0.58
N THR A 131 -0.21 -3.00 0.60
CA THR A 131 0.61 -3.83 1.47
C THR A 131 0.91 -5.17 0.81
N LEU A 132 -0.11 -5.87 0.29
CA LEU A 132 0.12 -7.14 -0.40
C LEU A 132 0.98 -7.00 -1.65
N ILE A 133 0.77 -5.95 -2.44
CA ILE A 133 1.57 -5.72 -3.64
C ILE A 133 3.03 -5.44 -3.27
N ARG A 134 3.26 -4.62 -2.24
CA ARG A 134 4.59 -4.38 -1.69
C ARG A 134 5.24 -5.69 -1.23
N GLU A 135 4.52 -6.55 -0.53
CA GLU A 135 5.08 -7.83 -0.07
C GLU A 135 5.35 -8.82 -1.22
N LEU A 136 4.48 -8.88 -2.24
CA LEU A 136 4.73 -9.67 -3.44
C LEU A 136 6.01 -9.22 -4.14
N MET A 137 6.20 -7.91 -4.29
CA MET A 137 7.43 -7.35 -4.86
C MET A 137 8.65 -7.66 -3.98
N ALA A 138 8.49 -7.59 -2.66
CA ALA A 138 9.56 -7.91 -1.72
C ALA A 138 10.04 -9.36 -1.82
N THR A 139 9.27 -10.28 -2.41
CA THR A 139 9.77 -11.64 -2.71
C THR A 139 10.90 -11.67 -3.75
N GLY A 140 11.02 -10.62 -4.57
CA GLY A 140 11.95 -10.54 -5.70
C GLY A 140 11.46 -11.24 -6.98
N ASN A 141 10.27 -11.84 -6.97
CA ASN A 141 9.76 -12.63 -8.11
C ASN A 141 8.69 -11.90 -8.93
N TYR A 142 8.21 -10.76 -8.43
CA TYR A 142 7.14 -9.99 -9.06
C TYR A 142 7.62 -8.57 -9.30
N THR A 143 7.45 -8.11 -10.53
CA THR A 143 7.36 -6.67 -10.83
C THR A 143 6.06 -6.10 -10.26
N MET A 144 5.96 -4.77 -10.16
CA MET A 144 4.73 -4.09 -9.74
C MET A 144 3.51 -4.57 -10.53
N GLN A 145 3.63 -4.62 -11.86
CA GLN A 145 2.51 -5.01 -12.72
C GLN A 145 2.10 -6.47 -12.50
N GLN A 146 3.07 -7.39 -12.38
CA GLN A 146 2.77 -8.80 -12.09
C GLN A 146 2.16 -8.98 -10.70
N ALA A 147 2.60 -8.22 -9.69
CA ALA A 147 2.01 -8.24 -8.36
C ALA A 147 0.56 -7.76 -8.39
N MET A 148 0.27 -6.66 -9.10
CA MET A 148 -1.10 -6.19 -9.32
C MET A 148 -1.95 -7.24 -10.05
N ASP A 149 -1.42 -7.85 -11.12
CA ASP A 149 -2.14 -8.85 -11.90
C ASP A 149 -2.48 -10.09 -11.10
N GLN A 150 -1.53 -10.56 -10.28
CA GLN A 150 -1.71 -11.72 -9.43
C GLN A 150 -2.75 -11.45 -8.34
N LEU A 151 -2.63 -10.32 -7.61
CA LEU A 151 -3.59 -9.97 -6.56
C LEU A 151 -5.00 -9.78 -7.13
N ARG A 152 -5.11 -9.10 -8.27
CA ARG A 152 -6.38 -8.88 -8.96
C ARG A 152 -7.06 -10.20 -9.33
N THR A 153 -6.29 -11.13 -9.88
CA THR A 153 -6.77 -12.47 -10.25
C THR A 153 -7.29 -13.23 -9.03
N GLN A 154 -6.56 -13.21 -7.92
CA GLN A 154 -6.97 -13.92 -6.72
C GLN A 154 -8.21 -13.31 -6.04
N LEU A 155 -8.41 -12.00 -6.14
CA LEU A 155 -9.63 -11.32 -5.73
C LEU A 155 -10.78 -11.50 -6.73
N GLY A 156 -10.51 -12.07 -7.92
CA GLY A 156 -11.49 -12.23 -8.99
C GLY A 156 -11.97 -10.92 -9.59
N LEU A 157 -11.12 -9.89 -9.57
CA LEU A 157 -11.42 -8.59 -10.13
C LEU A 157 -11.12 -8.56 -11.65
N PRO A 158 -11.88 -7.81 -12.45
CA PRO A 158 -11.66 -7.71 -13.90
C PRO A 158 -10.28 -7.14 -14.25
N VAL A 159 -9.69 -7.57 -15.37
CA VAL A 159 -8.43 -7.01 -15.90
C VAL A 159 -8.56 -5.48 -16.05
N GLY A 160 -7.49 -4.75 -15.67
CA GLY A 160 -7.44 -3.29 -15.77
C GLY A 160 -7.90 -2.55 -14.51
N VAL A 161 -8.45 -3.23 -13.51
CA VAL A 161 -8.66 -2.61 -12.18
C VAL A 161 -7.30 -2.29 -11.56
N ASP A 162 -7.11 -1.01 -11.23
CA ASP A 162 -5.95 -0.53 -10.51
C ASP A 162 -6.04 -0.91 -9.04
N MET A 163 -5.12 -1.77 -8.60
CA MET A 163 -5.08 -2.29 -7.23
C MET A 163 -4.45 -1.30 -6.24
N MET A 164 -3.76 -0.25 -6.74
CA MET A 164 -3.18 0.83 -5.93
C MET A 164 -4.11 2.03 -5.80
N ALA A 165 -5.26 2.01 -6.49
CA ALA A 165 -6.24 3.06 -6.41
C ALA A 165 -6.77 3.22 -4.97
N ASP A 166 -7.01 4.48 -4.60
CA ASP A 166 -7.95 4.80 -3.54
C ASP A 166 -9.32 4.25 -3.94
N PHE A 167 -9.75 3.17 -3.30
CA PHE A 167 -11.01 2.51 -3.56
C PHE A 167 -12.17 3.12 -2.76
N LEU A 168 -11.92 4.08 -1.87
CA LEU A 168 -12.97 4.75 -1.09
C LEU A 168 -13.54 5.98 -1.79
N ARG A 169 -12.85 6.49 -2.83
CA ARG A 169 -13.29 7.69 -3.59
C ARG A 169 -14.55 7.50 -4.42
N ASP A 170 -14.90 6.25 -4.75
CA ASP A 170 -16.08 5.91 -5.55
C ASP A 170 -16.76 4.67 -4.95
N PRO A 171 -17.63 4.86 -3.95
CA PRO A 171 -18.31 3.77 -3.26
C PRO A 171 -19.36 3.05 -4.12
N ASP A 172 -19.78 3.64 -5.24
CA ASP A 172 -20.78 3.02 -6.13
C ASP A 172 -20.12 1.97 -7.06
N ASN A 173 -18.83 2.15 -7.35
CA ASN A 173 -18.05 1.23 -8.17
C ASN A 173 -17.95 -0.15 -7.51
N ALA A 174 -18.49 -1.17 -8.19
CA ALA A 174 -18.54 -2.54 -7.68
C ALA A 174 -17.15 -3.15 -7.42
N ASN A 175 -16.15 -2.80 -8.23
CA ASN A 175 -14.78 -3.28 -8.04
C ASN A 175 -14.15 -2.66 -6.78
N TYR A 176 -14.42 -1.38 -6.54
CA TYR A 176 -13.93 -0.68 -5.35
C TYR A 176 -14.61 -1.16 -4.08
N ARG A 177 -15.91 -1.45 -4.11
CA ARG A 177 -16.60 -2.12 -2.99
C ARG A 177 -16.02 -3.51 -2.68
N ALA A 178 -15.66 -4.27 -3.72
CA ALA A 178 -15.01 -5.56 -3.53
C ALA A 178 -13.60 -5.41 -2.92
N MET A 179 -12.81 -4.44 -3.38
CA MET A 179 -11.51 -4.10 -2.78
C MET A 179 -11.66 -3.63 -1.34
N HIS A 180 -12.66 -2.80 -1.04
CA HIS A 180 -12.96 -2.31 0.30
C HIS A 180 -13.31 -3.44 1.26
N THR A 181 -14.24 -4.33 0.87
CA THR A 181 -14.60 -5.51 1.67
C THR A 181 -13.38 -6.40 1.94
N ALA A 182 -12.58 -6.66 0.90
CA ALA A 182 -11.35 -7.46 1.04
C ALA A 182 -10.34 -6.78 1.98
N ALA A 183 -10.19 -5.45 1.88
CA ALA A 183 -9.31 -4.67 2.73
C ALA A 183 -9.72 -4.76 4.21
N GLN A 184 -11.00 -4.60 4.53
CA GLN A 184 -11.53 -4.73 5.90
C GLN A 184 -11.27 -6.12 6.49
N ASN A 185 -11.57 -7.17 5.72
CA ASN A 185 -11.34 -8.55 6.15
C ASN A 185 -9.85 -8.84 6.39
N MET A 186 -8.99 -8.33 5.51
CA MET A 186 -7.54 -8.44 5.68
C MET A 186 -7.03 -7.67 6.90
N ALA A 187 -7.49 -6.44 7.12
CA ALA A 187 -7.12 -5.66 8.29
C ALA A 187 -7.53 -6.36 9.59
N ALA A 188 -8.73 -6.96 9.62
CA ALA A 188 -9.18 -7.78 10.73
C ALA A 188 -8.27 -9.00 10.97
N LEU A 189 -7.88 -9.72 9.91
CA LEU A 189 -6.90 -10.81 9.99
C LEU A 189 -5.56 -10.34 10.54
N MET A 190 -4.99 -9.29 9.94
CA MET A 190 -3.70 -8.73 10.33
C MET A 190 -3.72 -8.32 11.80
N GLY A 191 -4.77 -7.62 12.23
CA GLY A 191 -4.95 -7.22 13.62
C GLY A 191 -5.07 -8.41 14.57
N SER A 192 -5.80 -9.47 14.19
CA SER A 192 -5.98 -10.67 15.03
C SER A 192 -4.66 -11.42 15.29
N GLN A 193 -3.70 -11.37 14.36
CA GLN A 193 -2.41 -12.06 14.45
C GLN A 193 -1.26 -11.13 14.89
N MET A 194 -1.52 -9.83 15.02
CA MET A 194 -0.47 -8.84 15.23
C MET A 194 0.27 -9.03 16.56
N SER A 195 -0.34 -9.64 17.58
CA SER A 195 0.33 -9.98 18.85
C SER A 195 1.49 -10.95 18.69
N GLN A 196 1.47 -11.80 17.65
CA GLN A 196 2.55 -12.74 17.35
C GLN A 196 3.67 -12.08 16.54
N VAL A 197 3.34 -11.01 15.82
CA VAL A 197 4.24 -10.25 14.94
C VAL A 197 4.95 -9.14 15.70
N LEU A 198 4.24 -8.47 16.62
CA LEU A 198 4.82 -7.42 17.45
C LEU A 198 5.45 -8.00 18.69
N SER A 199 6.70 -7.63 18.95
CA SER A 199 7.32 -7.83 20.25
C SER A 199 7.51 -6.46 20.90
N THR A 200 6.95 -6.29 22.10
CA THR A 200 7.14 -5.05 22.86
C THR A 200 8.20 -5.28 23.92
N SER A 201 9.26 -4.48 23.90
CA SER A 201 10.29 -4.45 24.94
C SER A 201 10.38 -3.05 25.50
N GLY A 202 9.86 -2.86 26.72
CA GLY A 202 9.69 -1.53 27.30
C GLY A 202 8.74 -0.66 26.47
N SER A 203 9.20 0.53 26.06
CA SER A 203 8.44 1.44 25.20
C SER A 203 8.65 1.20 23.70
N THR A 204 9.47 0.21 23.32
CA THR A 204 9.80 -0.06 21.92
C THR A 204 8.95 -1.21 21.41
N THR A 205 8.15 -0.94 20.37
CA THR A 205 7.45 -1.96 19.60
C THR A 205 8.32 -2.37 18.42
N ASN A 206 8.78 -3.61 18.42
CA ASN A 206 9.54 -4.20 17.31
C ASN A 206 8.61 -5.08 16.47
N VAL A 207 8.84 -5.07 15.16
CA VAL A 207 8.16 -5.95 14.22
C VAL A 207 9.08 -7.13 13.93
N ASP A 208 8.59 -8.34 14.18
CA ASP A 208 9.22 -9.55 13.66
C ASP A 208 8.86 -9.68 12.18
N VAL A 209 9.79 -9.24 11.33
CA VAL A 209 9.56 -9.16 9.89
C VAL A 209 9.32 -10.53 9.26
N ASN A 210 9.92 -11.59 9.81
CA ASN A 210 9.69 -12.94 9.29
C ASN A 210 8.28 -13.42 9.58
N ARG A 211 7.77 -13.17 10.79
CA ARG A 211 6.39 -13.48 11.16
C ARG A 211 5.40 -12.59 10.41
N TYR A 212 5.68 -11.29 10.29
CA TYR A 212 4.86 -10.38 9.48
C TYR A 212 4.73 -10.89 8.04
N ARG A 213 5.86 -11.20 7.39
CA ARG A 213 5.86 -11.75 6.03
C ARG A 213 5.18 -13.11 5.96
N GLY A 214 5.42 -14.00 6.91
CA GLY A 214 4.70 -15.28 7.02
C GLY A 214 3.18 -15.10 7.04
N MET A 215 2.70 -14.21 7.91
CA MET A 215 1.29 -13.83 8.01
C MET A 215 0.77 -13.33 6.66
N MET A 216 1.47 -12.39 6.02
CA MET A 216 1.06 -11.85 4.71
C MET A 216 1.05 -12.92 3.61
N GLY A 217 1.99 -13.86 3.61
CA GLY A 217 2.02 -15.00 2.68
C GLY A 217 0.82 -15.93 2.85
N THR A 218 0.42 -16.20 4.09
CA THR A 218 -0.76 -17.02 4.39
C THR A 218 -2.05 -16.29 4.04
N ILE A 219 -2.14 -14.97 4.30
CA ILE A 219 -3.30 -14.14 3.91
C ILE A 219 -3.45 -14.19 2.39
N PHE A 220 -2.36 -13.98 1.66
CA PHE A 220 -2.36 -13.99 0.21
C PHE A 220 -2.80 -15.35 -0.36
N SER A 221 -2.25 -16.45 0.16
CA SER A 221 -2.60 -17.81 -0.28
C SER A 221 -4.10 -18.11 -0.15
N ASN A 222 -4.77 -17.45 0.80
CA ASN A 222 -6.17 -17.65 1.12
C ASN A 222 -7.04 -16.43 0.77
N ILE A 223 -6.53 -15.47 -0.01
CA ILE A 223 -7.24 -14.21 -0.29
C ILE A 223 -8.57 -14.44 -1.02
N SER A 224 -8.70 -15.54 -1.75
CA SER A 224 -9.96 -15.93 -2.37
C SER A 224 -11.09 -16.08 -1.34
N SER A 225 -10.76 -16.52 -0.13
CA SER A 225 -11.66 -16.68 1.01
C SER A 225 -11.86 -15.41 1.83
N VAL A 226 -11.01 -14.38 1.64
CA VAL A 226 -11.09 -13.11 2.38
C VAL A 226 -11.79 -12.00 1.58
N ARG A 227 -12.18 -12.25 0.33
CA ARG A 227 -12.82 -11.23 -0.52
C ARG A 227 -14.28 -10.93 -0.17
N GLY A 228 -14.96 -11.83 0.54
CA GLY A 228 -16.41 -11.81 0.74
C GLY A 228 -16.84 -11.51 2.17
N SER A 229 -18.11 -11.13 2.34
CA SER A 229 -18.72 -10.82 3.65
C SER A 229 -19.79 -11.84 4.07
N ASP A 230 -19.93 -12.96 3.36
CA ASP A 230 -20.90 -14.02 3.64
C ASP A 230 -20.47 -14.93 4.81
N SER A 231 -21.39 -15.79 5.27
CA SER A 231 -21.13 -16.73 6.38
C SER A 231 -19.96 -17.67 6.10
N ASP A 232 -19.79 -18.04 4.83
CA ASP A 232 -18.80 -19.00 4.39
C ASP A 232 -17.40 -18.37 4.41
N SER A 233 -17.29 -17.13 3.92
CA SER A 233 -16.08 -16.30 4.02
C SER A 233 -15.69 -16.06 5.47
N ARG A 234 -16.66 -15.77 6.36
CA ARG A 234 -16.41 -15.62 7.80
C ARG A 234 -15.91 -16.90 8.46
N SER A 235 -16.49 -18.05 8.09
CA SER A 235 -16.08 -19.35 8.63
C SER A 235 -14.69 -19.74 8.13
N ALA A 236 -14.42 -19.53 6.84
CA ALA A 236 -13.09 -19.72 6.25
C ALA A 236 -12.05 -18.81 6.91
N MET A 237 -12.40 -17.54 7.17
CA MET A 237 -11.57 -16.59 7.88
C MET A 237 -11.26 -17.04 9.32
N SER A 238 -12.25 -17.55 10.05
CA SER A 238 -12.04 -18.08 11.40
C SER A 238 -11.09 -19.29 11.40
N ASN A 239 -11.25 -20.20 10.44
CA ASN A 239 -10.37 -21.37 10.30
C ASN A 239 -8.94 -20.93 9.94
N LEU A 240 -8.82 -19.94 9.05
CA LEU A 240 -7.55 -19.35 8.63
C LEU A 240 -6.83 -18.66 9.79
N MET A 241 -7.55 -17.93 10.64
CA MET A 241 -6.96 -17.34 11.86
C MET A 241 -6.38 -18.42 12.79
N GLY A 242 -7.09 -19.54 12.93
CA GLY A 242 -6.64 -20.66 13.75
C GLY A 242 -5.35 -21.30 13.21
N SER A 243 -5.26 -21.54 11.90
CA SER A 243 -4.05 -22.12 11.30
C SER A 243 -2.87 -21.15 11.32
N MET A 244 -3.11 -19.86 11.03
CA MET A 244 -2.07 -18.82 11.06
C MET A 244 -1.40 -18.71 12.43
N MET A 245 -2.18 -18.78 13.51
CA MET A 245 -1.64 -18.60 14.87
C MET A 245 -0.61 -19.69 15.19
N GLY A 246 -0.92 -20.95 14.84
CA GLY A 246 0.01 -22.07 15.03
C GLY A 246 1.24 -22.00 14.12
N ASP A 247 1.09 -21.54 12.88
CA ASP A 247 2.22 -21.42 11.95
C ASP A 247 3.20 -20.33 12.38
N LEU A 248 2.69 -19.15 12.81
CA LEU A 248 3.51 -18.01 13.21
C LEU A 248 4.33 -18.25 14.48
N GLU A 249 3.78 -18.98 15.44
CA GLU A 249 4.51 -19.34 16.67
C GLU A 249 5.75 -20.20 16.38
N ASN A 250 5.67 -21.06 15.35
CA ASN A 250 6.75 -21.94 14.93
C ASN A 250 7.78 -21.27 14.00
N MET A 251 7.52 -20.03 13.54
CA MET A 251 8.47 -19.29 12.71
C MET A 251 9.57 -18.65 13.54
N THR A 252 10.82 -18.86 13.12
CA THR A 252 11.99 -18.24 13.73
C THR A 252 12.00 -16.73 13.48
N PRO A 253 12.11 -15.90 14.54
CA PRO A 253 12.26 -14.46 14.40
C PRO A 253 13.44 -14.07 13.53
N GLY A 254 13.29 -13.04 12.71
CA GLY A 254 14.40 -12.57 11.88
C GLY A 254 14.16 -11.24 11.20
N GLN A 255 15.27 -10.68 10.71
CA GLN A 255 15.35 -9.32 10.17
C GLN A 255 15.27 -9.32 8.62
N PRO A 256 14.71 -8.25 8.02
CA PRO A 256 14.15 -8.20 6.66
C PRO A 256 15.07 -8.63 5.51
N PHE A 257 16.39 -8.48 5.68
CA PHE A 257 17.35 -8.66 4.59
C PHE A 257 18.14 -9.96 4.65
N ARG A 258 18.09 -10.69 5.77
CA ARG A 258 18.94 -11.88 5.95
C ARG A 258 18.23 -13.20 5.74
N ASN A 259 16.90 -13.27 5.88
CA ASN A 259 16.21 -14.55 5.77
C ASN A 259 14.71 -14.40 5.47
N MET A 260 14.33 -14.38 4.19
CA MET A 260 12.91 -14.59 3.85
C MET A 260 12.53 -16.02 4.20
N SER A 261 11.45 -16.21 4.96
CA SER A 261 10.98 -17.55 5.29
C SER A 261 10.51 -18.31 4.04
N THR A 262 10.67 -19.63 4.05
CA THR A 262 10.12 -20.52 3.02
C THR A 262 8.60 -20.43 2.96
N SER A 263 7.94 -20.26 4.12
CA SER A 263 6.50 -20.05 4.21
C SER A 263 6.04 -18.79 3.47
N PHE A 264 6.77 -17.67 3.61
CA PHE A 264 6.48 -16.44 2.87
C PHE A 264 6.62 -16.64 1.36
N ARG A 265 7.77 -17.19 0.92
CA ARG A 265 8.02 -17.44 -0.50
C ARG A 265 7.00 -18.40 -1.10
N GLY A 266 6.73 -19.51 -0.41
CA GLY A 266 5.76 -20.52 -0.83
C GLY A 266 4.34 -19.95 -0.90
N GLY A 267 3.91 -19.23 0.15
CA GLY A 267 2.57 -18.63 0.19
C GLY A 267 2.36 -17.56 -0.89
N MET A 268 3.40 -16.79 -1.23
CA MET A 268 3.31 -15.79 -2.29
C MET A 268 3.54 -16.31 -3.72
N MET A 269 4.08 -17.53 -3.87
CA MET A 269 4.23 -18.21 -5.17
C MET A 269 3.09 -19.17 -5.48
N GLY A 270 2.41 -19.72 -4.47
CA GLY A 270 1.47 -20.84 -4.59
C GLY A 270 0.16 -20.57 -5.32
N GLY A 271 -0.19 -19.32 -5.61
CA GLY A 271 -1.45 -18.96 -6.26
C GLY A 271 -1.46 -19.05 -7.80
N GLY A 272 -0.37 -19.47 -8.44
CA GLY A 272 -0.14 -19.29 -9.88
C GLY A 272 0.15 -20.56 -10.70
N ALA A 273 -0.16 -21.76 -10.22
CA ALA A 273 0.04 -23.00 -10.98
C ALA A 273 -1.30 -23.65 -11.36
N GLY A 274 -2.08 -23.00 -12.23
CA GLY A 274 -3.41 -23.49 -12.57
C GLY A 274 -4.13 -22.81 -13.72
N ASN A 275 -3.44 -22.25 -14.72
CA ASN A 275 -4.08 -22.10 -16.03
C ASN A 275 -3.03 -22.04 -17.14
N GLY A 276 -2.88 -23.16 -17.86
CA GLY A 276 -1.99 -23.26 -18.99
C GLY A 276 -2.49 -22.40 -20.15
N TYR A 277 -1.91 -21.21 -20.30
CA TYR A 277 -1.78 -20.59 -21.62
C TYR A 277 -0.79 -21.44 -22.43
N ARG A 278 -1.28 -22.57 -22.94
CA ARG A 278 -0.67 -23.21 -24.11
C ARG A 278 -0.91 -22.27 -25.28
N GLY A 279 0.09 -21.43 -25.54
CA GLY A 279 0.17 -20.66 -26.77
C GLY A 279 -0.12 -21.58 -27.95
N ALA A 280 -1.13 -21.21 -28.73
CA ALA A 280 -1.37 -21.78 -30.03
C ALA A 280 -0.18 -21.41 -30.93
N MET A 281 0.88 -22.23 -30.88
CA MET A 281 1.85 -22.28 -31.97
C MET A 281 1.15 -22.98 -33.14
N MET A 282 0.57 -22.16 -34.03
CA MET A 282 0.27 -22.58 -35.39
C MET A 282 1.54 -23.21 -35.98
N ARG A 283 1.49 -24.52 -36.23
CA ARG A 283 2.52 -25.22 -37.00
C ARG A 283 2.48 -24.71 -38.44
N PRO A 284 3.61 -24.38 -39.08
CA PRO A 284 3.62 -24.06 -40.48
C PRO A 284 3.26 -25.32 -41.29
N ALA A 285 2.35 -25.15 -42.26
CA ALA A 285 1.99 -26.19 -43.21
C ALA A 285 3.21 -26.51 -44.09
N THR A 286 3.80 -27.69 -43.90
CA THR A 286 4.76 -28.25 -44.85
C THR A 286 3.98 -28.76 -46.06
N ALA A 287 4.03 -28.00 -47.16
CA ALA A 287 3.79 -28.53 -48.48
C ALA A 287 4.99 -29.41 -48.88
N SER A 288 4.73 -30.69 -49.18
CA SER A 288 5.57 -31.46 -50.10
C SER A 288 4.72 -32.56 -50.71
N GLY A 289 4.48 -32.44 -52.01
CA GLY A 289 3.91 -33.50 -52.82
C GLY A 289 4.97 -34.50 -53.29
N ALA A 290 4.45 -35.52 -53.98
CA ALA A 290 5.12 -36.48 -54.87
C ALA A 290 5.97 -37.59 -54.23
N MET A 291 5.49 -38.84 -54.26
CA MET A 291 5.73 -39.81 -55.34
C MET A 291 5.26 -41.23 -54.95
N MET A 292 4.76 -41.94 -55.98
CA MET A 292 4.33 -43.35 -56.08
C MET A 292 2.92 -43.68 -55.59
#